data_AF-A0A7W5C8R5-F1
#
_entry.id   AF-A0A7W5C8R5-F1
#
_cell.length_a   1.000
_cell.length_b   1.000
_cell.length_c   1.000
_cell.angle_alpha   90.00
_cell.angle_beta   90.00
_cell.angle_gamma   90.00
#
_symmetry.space_group_name_H-M   'P 1'
#
loop_
_entity.id
_entity.type
_entity.pdbx_description
1 polymer ?
#
loop_
_entity_poly.entity_id
_entity_poly.type
_entity_poly.pdbx_seq_one_letter_code
_entity_poly.pdbx_strand_id
1 'polypeptide(L)'
;MKSRVQLVMDMARNEKLSMLELGRRMLGARGHLQFVGTPVQLADMIQHWFEEYGCDGFNIMAPVLPGGLDDFVDQVVPILQERGLF
;
A
#
# COMPACT_ATOMS: atom_id res chain seq x y z
N MET A 1 -7.89 25.71 4.63
CA MET A 1 -7.03 24.50 4.75
C MET A 1 -7.21 23.94 6.16
N LYS A 2 -7.74 22.72 6.33
CA LYS A 2 -7.90 22.11 7.66
C LYS A 2 -6.56 21.53 8.12
N SER A 3 -6.26 21.63 9.41
CA SER A 3 -5.11 20.94 10.02
C SER A 3 -5.30 19.42 9.91
N ARG A 4 -4.20 18.67 9.76
CA ARG A 4 -4.22 17.19 9.75
C ARG A 4 -4.81 16.62 11.03
N VAL A 5 -4.58 17.28 12.17
CA VAL A 5 -5.22 16.93 13.45
C VAL A 5 -6.75 17.01 13.33
N GLN A 6 -7.27 18.07 12.71
CA GLN A 6 -8.71 18.26 12.55
C GLN A 6 -9.33 17.15 11.70
N LEU A 7 -8.67 16.72 10.62
CA LEU A 7 -9.16 15.63 9.77
C LEU A 7 -9.27 14.30 10.54
N VAL A 8 -8.27 13.99 11.38
CA VAL A 8 -8.27 12.78 12.20
C VAL A 8 -9.36 12.84 13.28
N MET A 9 -9.53 14.00 13.92
CA MET A 9 -10.57 14.19 14.94
C MET A 9 -11.98 14.17 14.35
N ASP A 10 -12.19 14.78 13.18
CA ASP A 10 -13.45 14.75 12.45
C ASP A 10 -13.81 13.28 12.08
N MET A 11 -12.84 12.49 11.59
CA MET A 11 -13.02 11.06 11.29
C MET A 11 -13.42 10.26 12.53
N ALA A 12 -12.67 10.39 13.63
CA ALA A 12 -12.94 9.66 14.86
C ALA A 12 -14.35 9.94 15.40
N ARG A 13 -14.79 11.20 15.33
CA ARG A 13 -16.13 11.63 15.80
C ARG A 13 -17.24 11.15 14.88
N ASN A 14 -17.08 11.30 13.57
CA ASN A 14 -18.12 10.95 12.59
C ASN A 14 -18.35 9.44 12.54
N GLU A 15 -17.28 8.65 12.60
CA GLU A 15 -17.33 7.18 12.58
C GLU A 15 -17.46 6.57 13.99
N LYS A 16 -17.49 7.38 15.05
CA LYS A 16 -17.59 6.97 16.47
C LYS A 16 -16.54 5.93 16.87
N LEU A 17 -15.31 6.10 16.41
CA LEU A 17 -14.22 5.16 16.62
C LEU A 17 -13.70 5.23 18.07
N SER A 18 -13.42 4.08 18.67
CA SER A 18 -12.58 3.98 19.86
C SER A 18 -11.14 4.38 19.55
N MET A 19 -10.34 4.65 20.58
CA MET A 19 -8.92 4.97 20.41
C MET A 19 -8.15 3.86 19.69
N LEU A 20 -8.51 2.59 19.94
CA LEU A 20 -7.89 1.44 19.27
C LEU A 20 -8.28 1.36 17.79
N GLU A 21 -9.54 1.58 17.46
CA GLU A 21 -10.03 1.58 16.07
C GLU A 21 -9.44 2.74 15.27
N LEU A 22 -9.39 3.94 15.88
CA LEU A 22 -8.70 5.09 15.29
C LEU A 22 -7.22 4.78 15.06
N GLY A 23 -6.53 4.18 16.04
CA GLY A 23 -5.15 3.73 15.90
C GLY A 23 -4.97 2.77 14.72
N ARG A 24 -5.79 1.70 14.64
CA ARG A 24 -5.76 0.73 13.54
C ARG A 24 -6.02 1.38 12.18
N ARG A 25 -6.96 2.32 12.11
CA ARG A 25 -7.26 3.07 10.89
C ARG A 25 -6.08 3.94 10.44
N MET A 26 -5.38 4.55 11.40
CA MET A 26 -4.21 5.39 11.14
C MET A 26 -2.95 4.59 10.79
N LEU A 27 -2.82 3.36 11.28
CA LEU A 27 -1.70 2.47 10.97
C LEU A 27 -1.66 2.09 9.48
N GLY A 28 -2.82 2.01 8.81
CA GLY A 28 -2.91 1.55 7.43
C GLY A 28 -2.73 2.62 6.34
N ALA A 29 -2.96 3.90 6.63
CA ALA A 29 -3.14 4.88 5.56
C ALA A 29 -2.51 6.22 5.87
N ARG A 30 -1.26 6.39 5.45
CA ARG A 30 -0.70 7.72 5.14
C ARG A 30 -1.03 8.18 3.71
N GLY A 31 -2.04 7.58 3.06
CA GLY A 31 -2.42 7.87 1.67
C GLY A 31 -1.73 6.98 0.64
N HIS A 32 -1.08 5.89 1.07
CA HIS A 32 -0.52 4.87 0.19
C HIS A 32 -1.52 3.72 0.03
N LEU A 33 -1.47 3.06 -1.12
CA LEU A 33 -2.25 1.85 -1.33
C LEU A 33 -1.80 0.75 -0.35
N GLN A 34 -2.77 0.12 0.31
CA GLN A 34 -2.56 -1.14 1.00
C GLN A 34 -3.06 -2.28 0.10
N PHE A 35 -2.19 -3.24 -0.17
CA PHE A 35 -2.53 -4.40 -0.98
C PHE A 35 -2.54 -5.66 -0.11
N VAL A 36 -3.58 -6.49 -0.29
CA VAL A 36 -3.68 -7.82 0.34
C VAL A 36 -4.08 -8.79 -0.76
N GLY A 37 -3.20 -9.76 -1.05
CA GLY A 37 -3.39 -10.70 -2.15
C GLY A 37 -2.16 -11.56 -2.36
N THR A 38 -2.16 -12.34 -3.44
CA THR A 38 -1.02 -13.19 -3.83
C THR A 38 0.06 -12.38 -4.57
N PRO A 39 1.29 -12.90 -4.68
CA PRO A 39 2.34 -12.27 -5.49
C PRO A 39 1.93 -12.02 -6.94
N VAL A 40 1.19 -12.96 -7.55
CA VAL A 40 0.66 -12.81 -8.91
C VAL A 40 -0.32 -11.64 -9.00
N GLN A 41 -1.27 -11.55 -8.06
CA GLN A 41 -2.24 -10.44 -8.05
C GLN A 41 -1.56 -9.08 -7.86
N LEU A 42 -0.49 -9.02 -7.05
CA LEU A 42 0.29 -7.80 -6.88
C LEU A 42 1.04 -7.44 -8.18
N ALA A 43 1.63 -8.43 -8.86
CA ALA A 43 2.29 -8.23 -10.14
C ALA A 43 1.30 -7.76 -11.22
N ASP A 44 0.09 -8.31 -11.27
CA ASP A 44 -0.97 -7.90 -12.20
C ASP A 44 -1.37 -6.43 -11.97
N MET A 45 -1.48 -6.00 -10.72
CA MET A 45 -1.78 -4.61 -10.38
C MET A 45 -0.65 -3.66 -10.79
N ILE A 46 0.60 -4.05 -10.52
CA ILE A 46 1.80 -3.29 -10.92
C ILE A 46 1.86 -3.16 -12.45
N GLN A 47 1.64 -4.25 -13.17
CA GLN A 47 1.61 -4.28 -14.64
C GLN A 47 0.54 -3.33 -15.18
N HIS A 48 -0.68 -3.43 -14.67
CA HIS A 48 -1.79 -2.57 -15.11
C HIS A 48 -1.45 -1.09 -14.97
N TRP A 49 -0.91 -0.68 -13.82
CA TRP A 49 -0.49 0.72 -13.61
C TRP A 49 0.69 1.16 -14.47
N PHE A 50 1.60 0.25 -14.80
CA PHE A 50 2.71 0.53 -15.70
C PHE A 50 2.23 0.69 -17.15
N GLU A 51 1.42 -0.25 -17.66
CA GLU A 51 0.90 -0.25 -19.03
C GLU A 51 -0.07 0.91 -19.30
N GLU A 52 -0.82 1.34 -18.29
CA GLU A 52 -1.70 2.51 -18.38
C GLU A 52 -0.97 3.85 -18.15
N TYR A 53 0.36 3.84 -18.03
CA TYR A 53 1.17 5.02 -17.77
C TYR A 53 0.73 5.77 -16.49
N GLY A 54 0.28 5.03 -15.48
CA GLY A 54 -0.11 5.58 -14.18
C GLY A 54 1.08 6.02 -13.31
N CYS A 55 2.27 5.44 -13.55
CA CYS A 55 3.53 5.82 -12.91
C CYS A 55 4.76 5.21 -13.61
N ASP A 56 5.94 5.78 -13.35
CA ASP A 56 7.24 5.27 -13.83
C ASP A 56 7.90 4.26 -12.86
N GLY A 57 7.33 4.07 -11.67
CA GLY A 57 7.89 3.20 -10.65
C GLY A 57 7.16 3.24 -9.32
N PHE A 58 7.54 2.33 -8.42
CA PHE A 58 6.84 2.07 -7.18
C PHE A 58 7.75 2.25 -5.97
N ASN A 59 7.21 2.87 -4.91
CA ASN A 59 7.83 2.88 -3.59
C ASN A 59 7.15 1.82 -2.72
N ILE A 60 7.88 0.76 -2.41
CA ILE A 60 7.36 -0.39 -1.66
C ILE A 60 7.59 -0.18 -0.16
N MET A 61 6.50 -0.12 0.60
CA MET A 61 6.52 0.02 2.05
C MET A 61 6.12 -1.31 2.71
N ALA A 62 7.09 -2.19 2.91
CA ALA A 62 6.84 -3.46 3.58
C ALA A 62 6.38 -3.25 5.04
N PRO A 63 5.35 -3.97 5.50
CA PRO A 63 4.80 -3.80 6.85
C PRO A 63 5.74 -4.34 7.95
N VAL A 64 6.57 -5.32 7.61
CA VAL A 64 7.56 -5.94 8.50
C VAL A 64 8.87 -6.05 7.75
N LEU A 65 9.96 -5.56 8.34
CA LEU A 65 11.30 -5.60 7.76
C LEU A 65 12.20 -6.56 8.56
N PRO A 66 13.14 -7.28 7.90
CA PRO A 66 13.37 -7.28 6.45
C PRO A 66 12.41 -8.18 5.66
N GLY A 67 11.81 -9.19 6.29
CA GLY A 67 11.13 -10.29 5.61
C GLY A 67 10.02 -9.90 4.62
N GLY A 68 9.26 -8.83 4.89
CA GLY A 68 8.22 -8.39 3.94
C GLY A 68 8.79 -7.76 2.67
N LEU A 69 10.01 -7.22 2.71
CA LEU A 69 10.71 -6.79 1.50
C LEU A 69 11.32 -7.99 0.78
N ASP A 70 11.88 -8.94 1.53
CA ASP A 70 12.42 -10.18 0.97
C ASP A 70 11.32 -10.96 0.22
N ASP A 71 10.13 -11.10 0.80
CA ASP A 71 8.97 -11.72 0.15
C ASP A 71 8.58 -11.03 -1.17
N PHE A 72 8.65 -9.70 -1.23
CA PHE A 72 8.38 -8.96 -2.46
C PHE A 72 9.45 -9.22 -3.52
N VAL A 73 10.72 -9.16 -3.12
CA VAL A 73 11.85 -9.39 -4.03
C VAL A 73 11.86 -10.82 -4.55
N ASP A 74 11.61 -11.81 -3.69
CA ASP A 74 11.72 -13.22 -4.06
C ASP A 74 10.49 -13.72 -4.81
N GLN A 75 9.29 -13.16 -4.56
CA GLN A 75 8.04 -13.69 -5.12
C GLN A 75 7.41 -12.81 -6.20
N VAL A 76 7.65 -11.50 -6.22
CA VAL A 76 6.98 -10.57 -7.15
C VAL A 76 7.92 -10.11 -8.26
N VAL A 77 9.15 -9.74 -7.93
CA VAL A 77 10.12 -9.25 -8.92
C VAL A 77 10.37 -10.24 -10.06
N PRO A 78 10.54 -11.57 -9.82
CA PRO A 78 10.73 -12.53 -10.91
C PRO A 78 9.54 -12.58 -11.87
N ILE A 79 8.31 -12.46 -11.37
CA ILE A 79 7.10 -12.43 -12.20
C ILE A 79 7.11 -11.21 -13.12
N LEU A 80 7.48 -10.04 -12.59
CA LEU A 80 7.53 -8.80 -13.35
C LEU A 80 8.63 -8.83 -14.42
N GLN A 81 9.79 -9.42 -14.11
CA GLN A 81 10.89 -9.63 -15.05
C GLN A 81 10.52 -10.61 -16.16
N GLU A 82 9.85 -11.73 -15.83
CA GLU A 82 9.36 -12.68 -16.83
C GLU A 82 8.38 -12.03 -17.82
N ARG A 83 7.61 -11.05 -17.35
CA ARG A 83 6.68 -10.25 -18.16
C ARG A 83 7.35 -9.11 -18.94
N GLY A 84 8.66 -8.92 -18.79
CA GLY A 84 9.42 -7.88 -19.49
C GLY A 84 9.15 -6.45 -18.99
N LEU A 85 8.67 -6.31 -17.75
CA LEU A 85 8.39 -5.00 -17.14
C LEU A 85 9.63 -4.42 -16.43
N PHE A 86 10.62 -5.26 -16.09
CA PHE A 86 11.89 -4.89 -15.45
C PHE A 86 13.05 -5.76 -15.94
#